data_AF-A0A836S7A0-F1
#
_entry.id   AF-A0A836S7A0-F1
#
_cell.length_a   1.000
_cell.length_b   1.000
_cell.length_c   1.000
_cell.angle_alpha   90.00
_cell.angle_beta   90.00
_cell.angle_gamma   90.00
#
_symmetry.space_group_name_H-M   'P 1'
#
loop_
_entity.id
_entity.type
_entity.pdbx_description
1 polymer ?
#
loop_
_entity_poly.entity_id
_entity_poly.type
_entity_poly.pdbx_seq_one_letter_code
_entity_poly.pdbx_strand_id
1 'polypeptide(L)'
;MKSSKLILLATIACLVVLFFYYDLQTYLSLEYFQAQREAIVQFYEAHVWQTIAIYFAIYVLVTGLSLPGATLLTLAAGAIFGLLVGIIIVSFASTIGATLAFLLARYLFKETVQNRFKQQLGPINRGIEKDGAFYLFALRLVPAFPFFAINLAMALTSIKTWTFFWVSQVGMLAGTLVYINAGKEIGKLESLSGILSPALLFSFALLGIFPLIAKKMLDYAKVRKIMGRYPKPKHFDTNLVVIGAGSAGLVSAYIAAAVKAKVTLIEKHKMGGDCLNTGCVPSKAILRSAKILSYIKRAKEYGFKSAHVEFDFADIMARVHRVIKTVEPHDSVERYTQLGVDCIQGEATIISPYHVRVNDQEISTRNIIIASGGRPFVPALPGLEEVGYYTSDTIWTLSILPKRLVVLGGGPIGCELAQAFARFGAEVFQIQRASHILVREDADVIDIVQTQFA
;
A
#
# COMPACT_ATOMS: atom_id res chain seq x y z
N MET A 1 -12.48 -18.36 -8.38
CA MET A 1 -11.09 -18.85 -8.35
C MET A 1 -10.81 -19.58 -9.66
N LYS A 2 -9.63 -19.44 -10.28
CA LYS A 2 -9.27 -20.21 -11.50
C LYS A 2 -9.28 -21.72 -11.19
N SER A 3 -9.62 -22.56 -12.16
CA SER A 3 -9.69 -24.03 -12.01
C SER A 3 -8.39 -24.63 -11.47
N SER A 4 -7.23 -24.06 -11.82
CA SER A 4 -5.92 -24.48 -11.28
C SER A 4 -5.80 -24.30 -9.76
N LYS A 5 -6.35 -23.21 -9.20
CA LYS A 5 -6.34 -22.97 -7.74
C LYS A 5 -7.26 -23.96 -7.02
N LEU A 6 -8.40 -24.31 -7.62
CA LEU A 6 -9.35 -25.28 -7.08
C LEU A 6 -8.77 -26.70 -7.06
N ILE A 7 -8.14 -27.12 -8.16
CA ILE A 7 -7.47 -28.43 -8.24
C ILE A 7 -6.38 -28.52 -7.18
N LEU A 8 -5.50 -27.53 -7.08
CA LEU A 8 -4.42 -27.51 -6.09
C LEU A 8 -4.96 -27.56 -4.65
N LEU A 9 -6.01 -26.79 -4.35
CA LEU A 9 -6.64 -26.81 -3.03
C LEU A 9 -7.24 -28.18 -2.71
N ALA A 10 -7.93 -28.80 -3.67
CA ALA A 10 -8.50 -30.14 -3.53
C ALA A 10 -7.41 -31.20 -3.33
N THR A 11 -6.29 -31.12 -4.05
CA THR A 11 -5.15 -32.02 -3.87
C THR A 11 -4.55 -31.89 -2.47
N ILE A 12 -4.31 -30.67 -1.99
CA ILE A 12 -3.79 -30.45 -0.63
C ILE A 12 -4.77 -30.98 0.41
N ALA A 13 -6.07 -30.68 0.27
CA ALA A 13 -7.09 -31.18 1.18
C ALA A 13 -7.15 -32.70 1.20
N CYS A 14 -7.05 -33.34 0.03
CA CYS A 14 -7.00 -34.80 -0.10
C CYS A 14 -5.78 -35.38 0.63
N LEU A 15 -4.58 -34.82 0.43
CA LEU A 15 -3.37 -35.28 1.11
C LEU A 15 -3.47 -35.16 2.64
N VAL A 16 -4.05 -34.07 3.14
CA VAL A 16 -4.28 -33.87 4.59
C VAL A 16 -5.30 -34.88 5.12
N VAL A 17 -6.40 -35.12 4.39
CA VAL A 17 -7.40 -36.12 4.79
C VAL A 17 -6.80 -37.52 4.80
N LEU A 18 -6.02 -37.90 3.78
CA LEU A 18 -5.35 -39.21 3.73
C LEU A 18 -4.36 -39.37 4.89
N PHE A 19 -3.63 -38.31 5.25
CA PHE A 19 -2.71 -38.33 6.39
C PHE A 19 -3.43 -38.70 7.70
N PHE A 20 -4.58 -38.07 7.99
CA PHE A 20 -5.35 -38.38 9.19
C PHE A 20 -6.13 -39.70 9.09
N TYR A 21 -6.63 -40.04 7.90
CA TYR A 21 -7.40 -41.26 7.66
C TYR A 21 -6.57 -42.53 7.86
N TYR A 22 -5.31 -42.53 7.40
CA TYR A 22 -4.36 -43.63 7.61
C TYR A 22 -3.62 -43.56 8.95
N ASP A 23 -4.04 -42.67 9.85
CA ASP A 23 -3.44 -42.49 11.18
C ASP A 23 -1.92 -42.23 11.14
N LEU A 24 -1.45 -41.53 10.09
CA LEU A 24 -0.01 -41.30 9.88
C LEU A 24 0.60 -40.41 10.97
N GLN A 25 -0.22 -39.64 11.70
CA GLN A 25 0.19 -38.89 12.88
C GLN A 25 0.79 -39.77 13.98
N THR A 26 0.39 -41.03 14.09
CA THR A 26 0.87 -41.95 15.13
C THR A 26 2.36 -42.29 14.91
N TYR A 27 2.81 -42.34 13.66
CA TYR A 27 4.24 -42.48 13.32
C TYR A 27 5.04 -41.21 13.64
N LEU A 28 4.37 -40.08 13.80
CA LEU A 28 4.92 -38.80 14.24
C LEU A 28 4.58 -38.54 15.72
N SER A 29 4.50 -39.60 16.55
CA SER A 29 4.34 -39.50 18.01
C SER A 29 5.67 -39.79 18.74
N LEU A 30 5.78 -39.25 19.97
CA LEU A 30 6.94 -39.47 20.81
C LEU A 30 7.06 -40.96 21.21
N GLU A 31 5.94 -41.63 21.50
CA GLU A 31 5.95 -43.05 21.89
C GLU A 31 6.47 -43.93 20.76
N TYR A 32 5.99 -43.72 19.52
CA TYR A 32 6.43 -44.48 18.36
C TYR A 32 7.93 -44.30 18.11
N PHE A 33 8.41 -43.05 18.18
CA PHE A 33 9.83 -42.76 18.02
C PHE A 33 10.69 -43.41 19.10
N GLN A 34 10.25 -43.39 20.36
CA GLN A 34 10.97 -44.06 21.46
C GLN A 34 11.00 -45.58 21.27
N ALA A 35 9.88 -46.19 20.86
CA ALA A 35 9.78 -47.63 20.63
C ALA A 35 10.65 -48.12 19.45
N GLN A 36 10.82 -47.30 18.41
CA GLN A 36 11.59 -47.64 17.21
C GLN A 36 13.00 -47.02 17.18
N ARG A 37 13.42 -46.34 18.26
CA ARG A 37 14.67 -45.56 18.28
C ARG A 37 15.89 -46.40 17.90
N GLU A 38 16.05 -47.58 18.51
CA GLU A 38 17.22 -48.44 18.25
C GLU A 38 17.26 -48.89 16.79
N ALA A 39 16.12 -49.29 16.21
CA ALA A 39 16.02 -49.68 14.81
C ALA A 39 16.36 -48.52 13.86
N ILE A 40 15.89 -47.31 14.15
CA ILE A 40 16.17 -46.11 13.34
C ILE A 40 17.65 -45.74 13.39
N VAL A 41 18.27 -45.80 14.57
CA VAL A 41 19.70 -45.51 14.74
C VAL A 41 20.57 -46.55 14.03
N GLN A 42 20.26 -47.84 14.17
CA GLN A 42 20.95 -48.91 13.42
C GLN A 42 20.81 -48.73 11.90
N PHE A 43 19.62 -48.36 11.41
CA PHE A 43 19.42 -48.07 10.00
C PHE A 43 20.24 -46.85 9.54
N TYR A 44 20.33 -45.80 10.36
CA TYR A 44 21.16 -44.64 10.07
C TYR A 44 22.65 -44.98 9.97
N GLU A 45 23.17 -45.78 10.90
CA GLU A 45 24.57 -46.23 10.89
C GLU A 45 24.89 -47.04 9.64
N ALA A 46 23.95 -47.85 9.17
CA ALA A 46 24.13 -48.64 7.96
C ALA A 46 23.93 -47.83 6.66
N HIS A 47 23.03 -46.84 6.63
CA HIS A 47 22.52 -46.20 5.40
C HIS A 47 22.43 -44.66 5.49
N VAL A 48 23.46 -44.01 6.03
CA VAL A 48 23.55 -42.56 6.34
C VAL A 48 22.84 -41.64 5.33
N TRP A 49 23.23 -41.67 4.05
CA TRP A 49 22.70 -40.74 3.04
C TRP A 49 21.23 -40.97 2.71
N GLN A 50 20.78 -42.23 2.72
CA GLN A 50 19.38 -42.57 2.46
C GLN A 50 18.50 -42.11 3.60
N THR A 51 18.93 -42.34 4.85
CA THR A 51 18.20 -41.87 6.03
C THR A 51 18.06 -40.35 6.03
N ILE A 52 19.14 -39.62 5.73
CA ILE A 52 19.11 -38.16 5.63
C ILE A 52 18.13 -37.70 4.55
N ALA A 53 18.18 -38.29 3.34
CA ALA A 53 17.30 -37.91 2.24
C ALA A 53 15.83 -38.17 2.55
N ILE A 54 15.50 -39.33 3.11
CA ILE A 54 14.13 -39.70 3.51
C ILE A 54 13.64 -38.75 4.60
N TYR A 55 14.41 -38.55 5.67
CA TYR A 55 14.05 -37.66 6.76
C TYR A 55 13.84 -36.22 6.25
N PHE A 56 14.74 -35.72 5.41
CA PHE A 56 14.64 -34.39 4.82
C PHE A 56 13.35 -34.23 4.00
N ALA A 57 13.05 -35.20 3.14
CA ALA A 57 11.82 -35.19 2.33
C ALA A 57 10.56 -35.21 3.20
N ILE A 58 10.51 -36.09 4.22
CA ILE A 58 9.40 -36.15 5.17
C ILE A 58 9.23 -34.81 5.88
N TYR A 59 10.32 -34.22 6.37
CA TYR A 59 10.28 -32.95 7.07
C TYR A 59 9.75 -31.82 6.19
N VAL A 60 10.25 -31.70 4.95
CA VAL A 60 9.79 -30.71 3.97
C VAL A 60 8.32 -30.89 3.65
N LEU A 61 7.83 -32.13 3.50
CA LEU A 61 6.44 -32.43 3.23
C LEU A 61 5.53 -32.07 4.42
N VAL A 62 5.89 -32.51 5.63
CA VAL A 62 5.14 -32.21 6.86
C VAL A 62 5.03 -30.70 7.06
N THR A 63 6.15 -29.98 6.93
CA THR A 63 6.14 -28.52 7.12
C THR A 63 5.53 -27.74 5.94
N GLY A 64 5.69 -28.22 4.71
CA GLY A 64 5.11 -27.62 3.51
C GLY A 64 3.59 -27.75 3.43
N LEU A 65 3.05 -28.89 3.88
CA LEU A 65 1.62 -29.11 4.02
C LEU A 65 1.05 -28.57 5.33
N SER A 66 1.90 -27.97 6.19
CA SER A 66 1.52 -27.44 7.50
C SER A 66 0.88 -28.50 8.42
N LEU A 67 1.33 -29.75 8.32
CA LEU A 67 0.91 -30.86 9.15
C LEU A 67 1.54 -30.78 10.57
N PRO A 68 0.85 -31.29 11.61
CA PRO A 68 1.44 -31.41 12.94
C PRO A 68 2.63 -32.41 12.92
N GLY A 69 3.63 -32.18 13.77
CA GLY A 69 4.77 -33.10 13.93
C GLY A 69 6.15 -32.51 13.69
N ALA A 70 6.26 -31.28 13.16
CA ALA A 70 7.55 -30.62 12.89
C ALA A 70 8.45 -30.50 14.14
N THR A 71 7.86 -30.21 15.31
CA THR A 71 8.58 -30.14 16.60
C THR A 71 9.16 -31.50 16.98
N LEU A 72 8.39 -32.58 16.83
CA LEU A 72 8.87 -33.92 17.12
C LEU A 72 9.95 -34.34 16.15
N LEU A 73 9.78 -34.09 14.85
CA LEU A 73 10.81 -34.37 13.86
C LEU A 73 12.11 -33.64 14.22
N THR A 74 12.05 -32.37 14.60
CA THR A 74 13.22 -31.61 15.07
C THR A 74 13.92 -32.27 16.26
N LEU A 75 13.16 -32.78 17.23
CA LEU A 75 13.70 -33.52 18.37
C LEU A 75 14.32 -34.85 17.94
N ALA A 76 13.64 -35.61 17.08
CA ALA A 76 14.11 -36.86 16.52
C ALA A 76 15.44 -36.67 15.77
N ALA A 77 15.60 -35.57 15.02
CA ALA A 77 16.88 -35.25 14.38
C ALA A 77 18.05 -35.15 15.36
N GLY A 78 17.84 -34.60 16.55
CA GLY A 78 18.87 -34.55 17.59
C GLY A 78 19.24 -35.93 18.14
N ALA A 79 18.25 -36.82 18.25
CA ALA A 79 18.45 -38.19 18.71
C ALA A 79 19.11 -39.10 17.65
N ILE A 80 18.77 -38.91 16.36
CA ILE A 80 19.27 -39.74 15.25
C ILE A 80 20.62 -39.25 14.74
N PHE A 81 20.73 -37.95 14.41
CA PHE A 81 21.88 -37.39 13.69
C PHE A 81 22.87 -36.66 14.60
N GLY A 82 22.51 -36.42 15.86
CA GLY A 82 23.26 -35.55 16.77
C GLY A 82 23.14 -34.06 16.43
N LEU A 83 23.88 -33.24 17.18
CA LEU A 83 23.67 -31.79 17.19
C LEU A 83 24.01 -31.11 15.85
N LEU A 84 25.24 -31.30 15.35
CA LEU A 84 25.72 -30.57 14.16
C LEU A 84 24.96 -30.96 12.89
N VAL A 85 24.86 -32.26 12.63
CA VAL A 85 24.19 -32.79 11.43
C VAL A 85 22.69 -32.52 11.50
N GLY A 86 22.07 -32.71 12.66
CA GLY A 86 20.67 -32.38 12.88
C GLY A 86 20.36 -30.91 12.59
N ILE A 87 21.20 -29.97 13.08
CA ILE A 87 20.98 -28.52 12.88
C ILE A 87 20.97 -28.20 11.39
N ILE A 88 21.95 -28.70 10.63
CA ILE A 88 22.05 -28.44 9.19
C ILE A 88 20.81 -28.98 8.47
N ILE A 89 20.47 -30.26 8.69
CA ILE A 89 19.35 -30.92 8.01
C ILE A 89 18.04 -30.21 8.31
N VAL A 90 17.73 -29.99 9.60
CA VAL A 90 16.46 -29.38 10.02
C VAL A 90 16.39 -27.92 9.60
N SER A 91 17.48 -27.17 9.68
CA SER A 91 17.47 -25.74 9.33
C SER A 91 17.09 -25.53 7.86
N PHE A 92 17.65 -26.33 6.94
CA PHE A 92 17.27 -26.27 5.53
C PHE A 92 15.89 -26.89 5.26
N ALA A 93 15.58 -28.07 5.82
CA ALA A 93 14.30 -28.73 5.59
C ALA A 93 13.12 -27.88 6.07
N SER A 94 13.23 -27.29 7.26
CA SER A 94 12.20 -26.40 7.82
C SER A 94 12.02 -25.12 7.04
N THR A 95 13.10 -24.52 6.55
CA THR A 95 13.03 -23.28 5.75
C THR A 95 12.43 -23.53 4.38
N ILE A 96 12.80 -24.63 3.72
CA ILE A 96 12.24 -25.02 2.43
C ILE A 96 10.75 -25.35 2.58
N GLY A 97 10.37 -26.17 3.56
CA GLY A 97 8.97 -26.49 3.79
C GLY A 97 8.14 -25.27 4.21
N ALA A 98 8.66 -24.40 5.08
CA ALA A 98 8.01 -23.10 5.38
C ALA A 98 7.78 -22.26 4.13
N THR A 99 8.76 -22.24 3.22
CA THR A 99 8.69 -21.49 1.96
C THR A 99 7.67 -22.11 1.00
N LEU A 100 7.56 -23.44 0.94
CA LEU A 100 6.53 -24.13 0.18
C LEU A 100 5.14 -23.79 0.72
N ALA A 101 4.92 -23.91 2.04
CA ALA A 101 3.65 -23.54 2.68
C ALA A 101 3.27 -22.08 2.39
N PHE A 102 4.26 -21.18 2.50
CA PHE A 102 4.11 -19.77 2.17
C PHE A 102 3.73 -19.53 0.70
N LEU A 103 4.39 -20.20 -0.25
CA LEU A 103 4.13 -20.05 -1.67
C LEU A 103 2.75 -20.58 -2.06
N LEU A 104 2.36 -21.74 -1.51
CA LEU A 104 1.04 -22.32 -1.71
C LEU A 104 -0.06 -21.37 -1.19
N ALA A 105 0.07 -20.90 0.06
CA ALA A 105 -0.87 -19.96 0.65
C ALA A 105 -0.94 -18.63 -0.13
N ARG A 106 0.21 -18.14 -0.59
CA ARG A 106 0.30 -16.92 -1.40
C ARG A 106 -0.42 -17.09 -2.73
N TYR A 107 -0.18 -18.19 -3.43
CA TYR A 107 -0.80 -18.47 -4.72
C TYR A 107 -2.32 -18.64 -4.60
N LEU A 108 -2.77 -19.37 -3.57
CA LEU A 108 -4.17 -19.66 -3.34
C LEU A 108 -4.96 -18.43 -2.85
N PHE A 109 -4.44 -17.70 -1.86
CA PHE A 109 -5.26 -16.79 -1.06
C PHE A 109 -4.87 -15.31 -1.12
N LYS A 110 -3.64 -14.95 -1.49
CA LYS A 110 -3.16 -13.55 -1.37
C LYS A 110 -4.06 -12.54 -2.07
N GLU A 111 -4.39 -12.79 -3.33
CA GLU A 111 -5.20 -11.88 -4.16
C GLU A 111 -6.60 -11.68 -3.59
N THR A 112 -7.29 -12.78 -3.24
CA THR A 112 -8.63 -12.76 -2.66
C THR A 112 -8.65 -12.01 -1.33
N VAL A 113 -7.68 -12.26 -0.46
CA VAL A 113 -7.57 -11.62 0.85
C VAL A 113 -7.21 -10.14 0.72
N GLN A 114 -6.26 -9.79 -0.15
CA GLN A 114 -5.85 -8.39 -0.38
C GLN A 114 -6.99 -7.56 -0.96
N ASN A 115 -7.80 -8.12 -1.86
CA ASN A 115 -8.96 -7.42 -2.42
C ASN A 115 -10.08 -7.26 -1.37
N ARG A 116 -10.35 -8.29 -0.57
CA ARG A 116 -11.42 -8.26 0.45
C ARG A 116 -11.09 -7.36 1.65
N PHE A 117 -9.83 -7.29 2.06
CA PHE A 117 -9.38 -6.57 3.26
C PHE A 117 -8.38 -5.43 2.95
N LYS A 118 -8.57 -4.76 1.81
CA LYS A 118 -7.65 -3.72 1.29
C LYS A 118 -7.37 -2.60 2.31
N GLN A 119 -8.39 -2.16 3.04
CA GLN A 119 -8.26 -1.08 4.03
C GLN A 119 -7.43 -1.50 5.26
N GLN A 120 -7.65 -2.71 5.78
CA GLN A 120 -6.94 -3.23 6.95
C GLN A 120 -5.50 -3.65 6.62
N LEU A 121 -5.29 -4.24 5.43
CA LEU A 121 -3.96 -4.73 5.01
C LEU A 121 -3.06 -3.62 4.45
N GLY A 122 -3.60 -2.50 4.00
CA GLY A 122 -2.82 -1.37 3.48
C GLY A 122 -1.72 -0.88 4.45
N PRO A 123 -2.06 -0.54 5.71
CA PRO A 123 -1.06 -0.18 6.72
C PRO A 123 -0.05 -1.29 7.01
N ILE A 124 -0.50 -2.55 7.06
CA ILE A 124 0.36 -3.72 7.33
C ILE A 124 1.38 -3.90 6.21
N ASN A 125 0.94 -3.87 4.94
CA ASN A 125 1.83 -3.99 3.79
C ASN A 125 2.89 -2.88 3.74
N ARG A 126 2.52 -1.63 4.05
CA ARG A 126 3.49 -0.52 4.15
C ARG A 126 4.53 -0.78 5.23
N GLY A 127 4.11 -1.32 6.38
CA GLY A 127 5.03 -1.73 7.44
C GLY A 127 5.97 -2.86 6.98
N ILE A 128 5.44 -3.87 6.32
CA ILE A 128 6.21 -5.03 5.81
C ILE A 128 7.19 -4.62 4.71
N GLU A 129 6.83 -3.69 3.84
CA GLU A 129 7.74 -3.16 2.81
C GLU A 129 8.94 -2.44 3.42
N LYS A 130 8.73 -1.72 4.53
CA LYS A 130 9.77 -0.97 5.23
C LYS A 130 10.64 -1.87 6.13
N ASP A 131 10.00 -2.76 6.90
CA ASP A 131 10.60 -3.42 8.06
C ASP A 131 10.36 -4.95 8.10
N GLY A 132 9.81 -5.54 7.03
CA GLY A 132 9.30 -6.92 7.03
C GLY A 132 10.31 -8.00 7.40
N ALA A 133 11.60 -7.80 7.10
CA ALA A 133 12.65 -8.72 7.53
C ALA A 133 12.78 -8.78 9.07
N PHE A 134 12.70 -7.64 9.75
CA PHE A 134 12.79 -7.57 11.21
C PHE A 134 11.53 -8.13 11.88
N TYR A 135 10.34 -7.86 11.31
CA TYR A 135 9.10 -8.45 11.82
C TYR A 135 9.10 -9.97 11.70
N LEU A 136 9.50 -10.51 10.55
CA LEU A 136 9.60 -11.95 10.37
C LEU A 136 10.64 -12.57 11.30
N PHE A 137 11.82 -11.94 11.43
CA PHE A 137 12.85 -12.42 12.35
C PHE A 137 12.34 -12.50 13.79
N ALA A 138 11.67 -11.45 14.26
CA ALA A 138 11.07 -11.42 15.60
C ALA A 138 10.03 -12.53 15.78
N LEU A 139 9.13 -12.71 14.81
CA LEU A 139 8.11 -13.76 14.85
C LEU A 139 8.70 -15.16 14.85
N ARG A 140 9.81 -15.39 14.13
CA ARG A 140 10.49 -16.70 14.08
C ARG A 140 11.19 -17.05 15.38
N LEU A 141 11.70 -16.04 16.07
CA LEU A 141 12.43 -16.26 17.30
C LEU A 141 11.50 -16.46 18.51
N VAL A 142 10.35 -15.77 18.53
CA VAL A 142 9.37 -15.86 19.61
C VAL A 142 8.58 -17.19 19.50
N PRO A 143 8.74 -18.15 20.43
CA PRO A 143 8.11 -19.47 20.32
C PRO A 143 6.60 -19.48 20.60
N ALA A 144 6.02 -18.31 20.92
CA ALA A 144 4.61 -18.17 21.23
C ALA A 144 3.69 -18.32 20.01
N PHE A 145 4.23 -18.13 18.79
CA PHE A 145 3.44 -18.19 17.57
C PHE A 145 3.60 -19.56 16.89
N PRO A 146 2.48 -20.23 16.52
CA PRO A 146 2.56 -21.48 15.78
C PRO A 146 3.32 -21.30 14.45
N PHE A 147 4.23 -22.22 14.17
CA PHE A 147 5.08 -22.18 12.98
C PHE A 147 4.30 -21.99 11.67
N PHE A 148 3.20 -22.74 11.50
CA PHE A 148 2.35 -22.67 10.31
C PHE A 148 1.64 -21.32 10.18
N ALA A 149 1.22 -20.73 11.31
CA ALA A 149 0.49 -19.45 11.33
C ALA A 149 1.36 -18.31 10.80
N ILE A 150 2.66 -18.29 11.13
CA ILE A 150 3.60 -17.30 10.60
C ILE A 150 3.72 -17.43 9.08
N ASN A 151 3.84 -18.67 8.56
CA ASN A 151 3.97 -18.91 7.11
C ASN A 151 2.75 -18.37 6.35
N LEU A 152 1.55 -18.70 6.84
CA LEU A 152 0.27 -18.27 6.26
C LEU A 152 0.11 -16.74 6.33
N ALA A 153 0.32 -16.15 7.51
CA ALA A 153 0.17 -14.71 7.71
C ALA A 153 1.09 -13.93 6.77
N MET A 154 2.37 -14.30 6.71
CA MET A 154 3.35 -13.62 5.87
C MET A 154 3.10 -13.84 4.38
N ALA A 155 2.57 -15.00 3.97
CA ALA A 155 2.20 -15.29 2.59
C ALA A 155 1.20 -14.27 2.01
N LEU A 156 0.29 -13.82 2.86
CA LEU A 156 -0.75 -12.86 2.52
C LEU A 156 -0.23 -11.41 2.43
N THR A 157 0.99 -11.11 2.89
CA THR A 157 1.57 -9.76 2.87
C THR A 157 2.36 -9.44 1.57
N SER A 158 2.92 -8.22 1.52
CA SER A 158 3.85 -7.75 0.50
C SER A 158 5.29 -8.29 0.61
N ILE A 159 5.64 -9.10 1.62
CA ILE A 159 7.02 -9.58 1.81
C ILE A 159 7.53 -10.38 0.59
N LYS A 160 8.77 -10.14 0.18
CA LYS A 160 9.40 -10.88 -0.93
C LYS A 160 9.72 -12.32 -0.49
N THR A 161 9.55 -13.29 -1.39
CA THR A 161 9.83 -14.71 -1.10
C THR A 161 11.28 -14.93 -0.67
N TRP A 162 12.24 -14.26 -1.33
CA TRP A 162 13.65 -14.31 -0.92
C TRP A 162 13.86 -13.83 0.51
N THR A 163 13.26 -12.68 0.88
CA THR A 163 13.31 -12.16 2.24
C THR A 163 12.69 -13.13 3.24
N PHE A 164 11.58 -13.76 2.88
CA PHE A 164 10.97 -14.79 3.72
C PHE A 164 11.91 -15.97 3.95
N PHE A 165 12.59 -16.46 2.91
CA PHE A 165 13.49 -17.61 2.96
C PHE A 165 14.69 -17.35 3.88
N TRP A 166 15.53 -16.35 3.56
CA TRP A 166 16.79 -16.16 4.31
C TRP A 166 16.55 -15.72 5.76
N VAL A 167 15.51 -14.90 6.00
CA VAL A 167 15.16 -14.49 7.37
C VAL A 167 14.64 -15.68 8.17
N SER A 168 13.84 -16.56 7.57
CA SER A 168 13.38 -17.78 8.25
C SER A 168 14.58 -18.70 8.53
N GLN A 169 15.51 -18.84 7.59
CA GLN A 169 16.75 -19.61 7.81
C GLN A 169 17.48 -19.13 9.06
N VAL A 170 17.76 -17.82 9.17
CA VAL A 170 18.51 -17.27 10.30
C VAL A 170 17.66 -17.26 11.58
N GLY A 171 16.41 -16.83 11.50
CA GLY A 171 15.54 -16.64 12.66
C GLY A 171 15.10 -17.93 13.34
N MET A 172 15.09 -19.06 12.63
CA MET A 172 14.73 -20.36 13.20
C MET A 172 15.91 -21.09 13.83
N LEU A 173 17.17 -20.74 13.49
CA LEU A 173 18.37 -21.45 13.96
C LEU A 173 18.44 -21.59 15.49
N ALA A 174 18.12 -20.52 16.22
CA ALA A 174 18.19 -20.53 17.68
C ALA A 174 17.18 -21.52 18.29
N GLY A 175 15.94 -21.54 17.77
CA GLY A 175 14.93 -22.51 18.17
C GLY A 175 15.31 -23.93 17.75
N THR A 176 15.76 -24.11 16.51
CA THR A 176 16.25 -25.39 15.97
C THR A 176 17.35 -25.98 16.86
N LEU A 177 18.33 -25.17 17.28
CA LEU A 177 19.41 -25.60 18.17
C LEU A 177 18.88 -26.09 19.52
N VAL A 178 17.95 -25.36 20.14
CA VAL A 178 17.36 -25.74 21.44
C VAL A 178 16.64 -27.08 21.35
N TYR A 179 15.76 -27.24 20.35
CA TYR A 179 15.00 -28.48 20.19
C TYR A 179 15.89 -29.67 19.82
N ILE A 180 16.88 -29.50 18.96
CA ILE A 180 17.81 -30.59 18.61
C ILE A 180 18.67 -30.99 19.80
N ASN A 181 19.15 -30.01 20.59
CA ASN A 181 19.92 -30.29 21.79
C ASN A 181 19.08 -31.04 22.83
N ALA A 182 17.80 -30.68 23.00
CA ALA A 182 16.86 -31.44 23.85
C ALA A 182 16.63 -32.86 23.32
N GLY A 183 16.58 -33.03 22.00
CA GLY A 183 16.43 -34.34 21.34
C GLY A 183 17.57 -35.32 21.65
N LYS A 184 18.80 -34.83 21.87
CA LYS A 184 19.93 -35.68 22.29
C LYS A 184 19.68 -36.35 23.65
N GLU A 185 18.97 -35.68 24.55
CA GLU A 185 18.66 -36.14 25.92
C GLU A 185 17.25 -36.76 26.04
N ILE A 186 16.59 -37.08 24.92
CA ILE A 186 15.16 -37.45 24.86
C ILE A 186 14.77 -38.67 25.72
N GLY A 187 15.73 -39.54 26.07
CA GLY A 187 15.50 -40.66 26.99
C GLY A 187 15.22 -40.26 28.44
N LYS A 188 15.33 -38.96 28.78
CA LYS A 188 15.02 -38.39 30.11
C LYS A 188 13.80 -37.44 30.08
N LEU A 189 13.16 -37.25 28.92
CA LEU A 189 12.08 -36.29 28.76
C LEU A 189 10.72 -36.97 28.94
N GLU A 190 10.00 -36.64 30.02
CA GLU A 190 8.62 -37.08 30.25
C GLU A 190 7.60 -36.27 29.43
N SER A 191 7.95 -35.06 28.95
CA SER A 191 7.06 -34.22 28.13
C SER A 191 7.78 -33.16 27.27
N LEU A 192 7.11 -32.70 26.21
CA LEU A 192 7.61 -31.67 25.28
C LEU A 192 7.60 -30.25 25.87
N SER A 193 6.80 -29.99 26.90
CA SER A 193 6.65 -28.67 27.53
C SER A 193 7.84 -28.27 28.40
N GLY A 194 8.62 -29.24 28.90
CA GLY A 194 9.81 -29.00 29.72
C GLY A 194 11.00 -28.38 28.97
N ILE A 195 10.96 -28.35 27.63
CA ILE A 195 12.08 -27.86 26.79
C ILE A 195 12.16 -26.33 26.83
N LEU A 196 11.01 -25.64 26.88
CA LEU A 196 10.93 -24.18 26.84
C LEU A 196 10.59 -23.62 28.22
N SER A 197 11.62 -23.32 29.02
CA SER A 197 11.42 -22.65 30.31
C SER A 197 10.92 -21.20 30.13
N PRO A 198 10.19 -20.62 31.10
CA PRO A 198 9.78 -19.21 31.04
C PRO A 198 10.95 -18.24 30.81
N ALA A 199 12.12 -18.53 31.39
CA ALA A 199 13.34 -17.74 31.19
C ALA A 199 13.86 -17.82 29.75
N LEU A 200 13.81 -19.00 29.13
CA LEU A 200 14.23 -19.18 27.74
C LEU A 200 13.25 -18.51 26.76
N LEU A 201 11.94 -18.63 27.02
CA LEU A 201 10.89 -17.92 26.27
C LEU A 201 11.10 -16.40 26.34
N PHE A 202 11.38 -15.86 27.52
CA PHE A 202 11.69 -14.44 27.69
C PHE A 202 12.95 -14.03 26.93
N SER A 203 14.01 -14.84 26.99
CA SER A 203 15.28 -14.58 26.29
C SER A 203 15.09 -14.54 24.76
N PHE A 204 14.31 -15.47 24.21
CA PHE A 204 13.95 -15.47 22.80
C PHE A 204 13.04 -14.30 22.42
N ALA A 205 12.08 -13.93 23.26
CA ALA A 205 11.29 -12.74 23.01
C ALA A 205 12.15 -11.47 22.96
N LEU A 206 13.09 -11.33 23.91
CA LEU A 206 14.00 -10.19 23.97
C LEU A 206 14.91 -10.12 22.74
N LEU A 207 15.52 -11.24 22.33
CA LEU A 207 16.40 -11.29 21.17
C LEU A 207 15.64 -11.02 19.86
N GLY A 208 14.37 -11.41 19.78
CA GLY A 208 13.52 -11.17 18.61
C GLY A 208 13.09 -9.71 18.51
N ILE A 209 12.78 -9.07 19.64
CA ILE A 209 12.34 -7.67 19.71
C ILE A 209 13.52 -6.70 19.62
N PHE A 210 14.72 -7.10 20.06
CA PHE A 210 15.90 -6.23 20.11
C PHE A 210 16.23 -5.54 18.76
N PRO A 211 16.26 -6.23 17.61
CA PRO A 211 16.48 -5.56 16.32
C PRO A 211 15.44 -4.48 15.98
N LEU A 212 14.18 -4.67 16.39
CA LEU A 212 13.12 -3.68 16.18
C LEU A 212 13.33 -2.45 17.07
N ILE A 213 13.70 -2.65 18.33
CA ILE A 213 14.03 -1.57 19.26
C ILE A 213 15.26 -0.79 18.76
N ALA A 214 16.34 -1.50 18.43
CA ALA A 214 17.57 -0.91 17.94
C ALA A 214 17.33 -0.05 16.69
N LYS A 215 16.56 -0.56 15.72
CA LYS A 215 16.17 0.22 14.54
C LYS A 215 15.37 1.47 14.90
N LYS A 216 14.37 1.34 15.76
CA LYS A 216 13.55 2.48 16.20
C LYS A 216 14.37 3.55 16.93
N MET A 217 15.35 3.13 17.73
CA MET A 217 16.30 4.03 18.38
C MET A 217 17.20 4.74 17.37
N LEU A 218 17.71 4.02 16.36
CA LEU A 218 18.52 4.63 15.29
C LEU A 218 17.72 5.64 14.48
N ASP A 219 16.48 5.33 14.11
CA ASP A 219 15.61 6.25 13.39
C ASP A 219 15.30 7.49 14.24
N TYR A 220 15.03 7.31 15.54
CA TYR A 220 14.86 8.42 16.48
C TYR A 220 16.13 9.28 16.60
N ALA A 221 17.30 8.65 16.69
CA ALA A 221 18.58 9.36 16.76
C ALA A 221 18.89 10.14 15.47
N LYS A 222 18.57 9.58 14.29
CA LYS A 222 18.70 10.27 13.01
C LYS A 222 17.80 11.50 12.95
N VAL A 223 16.54 11.36 13.32
CA VAL A 223 15.59 12.49 13.37
C VAL A 223 16.09 13.54 14.35
N ARG A 224 16.49 13.14 15.57
CA ARG A 224 17.02 14.07 16.57
C ARG A 224 18.29 14.79 16.10
N LYS A 225 19.17 14.11 15.38
CA LYS A 225 20.39 14.71 14.79
C LYS A 225 20.06 15.75 13.71
N ILE A 226 19.07 15.48 12.86
CA ILE A 226 18.60 16.43 11.83
C ILE A 226 17.93 17.63 12.52
N MET A 227 17.01 17.37 13.45
CA MET A 227 16.26 18.41 14.16
C MET A 227 17.15 19.26 15.07
N GLY A 228 18.22 18.69 15.63
CA GLY A 228 19.18 19.40 16.49
C GLY A 228 19.93 20.53 15.80
N ARG A 229 19.91 20.59 14.45
CA ARG A 229 20.46 21.71 13.66
C ARG A 229 19.56 22.95 13.71
N TYR A 230 18.31 22.80 14.13
CA TYR A 230 17.32 23.86 14.13
C TYR A 230 16.92 24.19 15.57
N PRO A 231 17.26 25.39 16.08
CA PRO A 231 16.89 25.78 17.44
C PRO A 231 15.36 25.85 17.54
N LYS A 232 14.79 25.08 18.47
CA LYS A 232 13.35 25.05 18.68
C LYS A 232 12.90 26.29 19.49
N PRO A 233 11.93 27.07 19.00
CA PRO A 233 11.36 28.18 19.76
C PRO A 233 10.75 27.74 21.10
N LYS A 234 10.88 28.57 22.14
CA LYS A 234 10.23 28.34 23.44
C LYS A 234 8.71 28.55 23.35
N HIS A 235 8.30 29.55 22.58
CA HIS A 235 6.92 29.87 22.24
C HIS A 235 6.78 29.87 20.72
N PHE A 236 5.60 29.49 20.23
CA PHE A 236 5.28 29.48 18.81
C PHE A 236 4.19 30.51 18.56
N ASP A 237 4.30 31.27 17.47
CA ASP A 237 3.33 32.27 17.06
C ASP A 237 1.99 31.61 16.75
N THR A 238 2.01 30.43 16.14
CA THR A 238 0.83 29.65 15.77
C THR A 238 1.03 28.15 16.06
N ASN A 239 -0.06 27.39 16.15
CA ASN A 239 0.02 25.94 16.34
C ASN A 239 0.20 25.20 15.02
N LEU A 240 -0.31 25.77 13.94
CA LEU A 240 -0.31 25.18 12.61
C LEU A 240 -0.17 26.28 11.55
N VAL A 241 0.78 26.10 10.64
CA VAL A 241 0.81 26.82 9.37
C VAL A 241 0.33 25.87 8.27
N VAL A 242 -0.63 26.32 7.46
CA VAL A 242 -1.11 25.61 6.28
C VAL A 242 -0.66 26.39 5.05
N ILE A 243 0.09 25.75 4.16
CA ILE A 243 0.61 26.35 2.92
C ILE A 243 -0.27 25.89 1.76
N GLY A 244 -1.03 26.81 1.17
CA GLY A 244 -1.98 26.58 0.08
C GLY A 244 -3.43 26.51 0.58
N ALA A 245 -4.32 27.27 -0.04
CA ALA A 245 -5.75 27.37 0.24
C ALA A 245 -6.61 26.69 -0.84
N GLY A 246 -6.13 25.56 -1.36
CA GLY A 246 -6.97 24.60 -2.08
C GLY A 246 -7.75 23.69 -1.11
N SER A 247 -8.50 22.72 -1.64
CA SER A 247 -9.40 21.86 -0.84
C SER A 247 -8.74 21.22 0.39
N ALA A 248 -7.51 20.71 0.25
CA ALA A 248 -6.80 20.10 1.38
C ALA A 248 -6.41 21.11 2.47
N GLY A 249 -5.95 22.30 2.07
CA GLY A 249 -5.52 23.33 3.01
C GLY A 249 -6.69 23.98 3.73
N LEU A 250 -7.74 24.31 2.98
CA LEU A 250 -9.01 24.82 3.50
C LEU A 250 -9.62 23.88 4.55
N VAL A 251 -9.77 22.59 4.22
CA VAL A 251 -10.31 21.60 5.16
C VAL A 251 -9.40 21.44 6.39
N SER A 252 -8.08 21.41 6.21
CA SER A 252 -7.13 21.31 7.32
C SER A 252 -7.20 22.50 8.26
N ALA A 253 -7.25 23.72 7.70
CA ALA A 253 -7.34 24.95 8.47
C ALA A 253 -8.68 25.04 9.22
N TYR A 254 -9.79 24.68 8.56
CA TYR A 254 -11.11 24.63 9.17
C TYR A 254 -11.17 23.68 10.36
N ILE A 255 -10.71 22.42 10.19
CA ILE A 255 -10.73 21.42 11.27
C ILE A 255 -9.84 21.86 12.44
N ALA A 256 -8.65 22.39 12.14
CA ALA A 256 -7.73 22.86 13.17
C ALA A 256 -8.31 24.05 13.96
N ALA A 257 -8.97 25.00 13.28
CA ALA A 257 -9.65 26.11 13.94
C ALA A 257 -10.85 25.64 14.77
N ALA A 258 -11.62 24.66 14.29
CA ALA A 258 -12.75 24.08 15.01
C ALA A 258 -12.34 23.43 16.35
N VAL A 259 -11.13 22.86 16.42
CA VAL A 259 -10.55 22.35 17.69
C VAL A 259 -9.76 23.41 18.48
N LYS A 260 -9.98 24.69 18.16
CA LYS A 260 -9.38 25.88 18.81
C LYS A 260 -7.86 25.96 18.72
N ALA A 261 -7.25 25.34 17.72
CA ALA A 261 -5.84 25.59 17.43
C ALA A 261 -5.69 26.99 16.83
N LYS A 262 -4.59 27.68 17.14
CA LYS A 262 -4.18 28.88 16.40
C LYS A 262 -3.64 28.43 15.04
N VAL A 263 -4.24 28.91 13.96
CA VAL A 263 -3.94 28.48 12.59
C VAL A 263 -3.62 29.70 11.74
N THR A 264 -2.54 29.60 10.97
CA THR A 264 -2.23 30.55 9.89
C THR A 264 -2.33 29.82 8.55
N LEU A 265 -3.16 30.31 7.64
CA LEU A 265 -3.32 29.80 6.28
C LEU A 265 -2.67 30.77 5.30
N ILE A 266 -1.74 30.29 4.49
CA ILE A 266 -0.98 31.10 3.54
C ILE A 266 -1.35 30.70 2.12
N GLU A 267 -1.80 31.64 1.29
CA GLU A 267 -2.15 31.42 -0.12
C GLU A 267 -1.49 32.46 -1.02
N LYS A 268 -0.82 32.01 -2.08
CA LYS A 268 -0.08 32.91 -2.99
C LYS A 268 -0.90 33.46 -4.16
N HIS A 269 -1.99 32.80 -4.50
CA HIS A 269 -2.88 33.14 -5.60
C HIS A 269 -4.30 33.37 -5.09
N LYS A 270 -5.24 32.48 -5.45
CA LYS A 270 -6.66 32.61 -5.12
C LYS A 270 -7.07 31.52 -4.13
N MET A 271 -7.91 31.90 -3.18
CA MET A 271 -8.58 30.96 -2.29
C MET A 271 -9.45 29.98 -3.09
N GLY A 272 -9.67 28.78 -2.53
CA GLY A 272 -10.39 27.68 -3.18
C GLY A 272 -9.49 26.80 -4.09
N GLY A 273 -8.29 27.29 -4.43
CA GLY A 273 -7.31 26.59 -5.27
C GLY A 273 -7.90 26.13 -6.61
N ASP A 274 -7.31 25.08 -7.18
CA ASP A 274 -7.70 24.59 -8.50
C ASP A 274 -9.17 24.17 -8.55
N CYS A 275 -9.66 23.45 -7.53
CA CYS A 275 -11.02 22.89 -7.52
C CYS A 275 -12.09 23.94 -7.83
N LEU A 276 -12.00 25.11 -7.18
CA LEU A 276 -12.90 26.24 -7.38
C LEU A 276 -12.58 27.02 -8.67
N ASN A 277 -11.30 27.35 -8.89
CA ASN A 277 -10.93 28.38 -9.85
C ASN A 277 -10.68 27.84 -11.27
N THR A 278 -10.09 26.64 -11.39
CA THR A 278 -9.54 26.12 -12.67
C THR A 278 -9.81 24.64 -12.91
N GLY A 279 -10.52 23.97 -12.01
CA GLY A 279 -10.68 22.53 -12.01
C GLY A 279 -12.14 22.12 -12.01
N CYS A 280 -12.58 21.55 -10.90
CA CYS A 280 -13.88 20.88 -10.78
C CYS A 280 -15.05 21.81 -11.10
N VAL A 281 -15.13 22.97 -10.47
CA VAL A 281 -16.26 23.91 -10.64
C VAL A 281 -16.39 24.38 -12.09
N PRO A 282 -15.36 24.96 -12.73
CA PRO A 282 -15.48 25.37 -14.13
C PRO A 282 -15.71 24.20 -15.09
N SER A 283 -14.98 23.08 -14.91
CA SER A 283 -15.16 21.89 -15.74
C SER A 283 -16.61 21.38 -15.70
N LYS A 284 -17.19 21.25 -14.50
CA LYS A 284 -18.57 20.72 -14.39
C LYS A 284 -19.60 21.72 -14.85
N ALA A 285 -19.33 23.03 -14.71
CA ALA A 285 -20.19 24.07 -15.26
C ALA A 285 -20.26 24.01 -16.80
N ILE A 286 -19.12 23.89 -17.49
CA ILE A 286 -19.08 23.82 -18.96
C ILE A 286 -19.63 22.48 -19.48
N LEU A 287 -19.28 21.36 -18.84
CA LEU A 287 -19.76 20.02 -19.20
C LEU A 287 -21.28 19.94 -19.08
N ARG A 288 -21.89 20.64 -18.11
CA ARG A 288 -23.35 20.68 -17.98
C ARG A 288 -24.00 21.36 -19.19
N SER A 289 -23.46 22.47 -19.67
CA SER A 289 -23.95 23.14 -20.89
C SER A 289 -23.75 22.26 -22.12
N ALA A 290 -22.57 21.65 -22.27
CA ALA A 290 -22.28 20.73 -23.37
C ALA A 290 -23.24 19.51 -23.38
N LYS A 291 -23.57 18.99 -22.19
CA LYS A 291 -24.51 17.87 -22.03
C LYS A 291 -25.92 18.22 -22.49
N ILE A 292 -26.38 19.46 -22.26
CA ILE A 292 -27.68 19.93 -22.76
C ILE A 292 -27.70 19.91 -24.30
N LEU A 293 -26.64 20.42 -24.96
CA LEU A 293 -26.52 20.35 -26.42
C LEU A 293 -26.53 18.91 -26.94
N SER A 294 -25.87 17.99 -26.23
CA SER A 294 -25.91 16.56 -26.55
C SER A 294 -27.32 15.96 -26.47
N TYR A 295 -28.14 16.39 -25.51
CA TYR A 295 -29.52 15.93 -25.41
C TYR A 295 -30.40 16.51 -26.51
N ILE A 296 -30.22 17.79 -26.84
CA ILE A 296 -30.95 18.45 -27.94
C ILE A 296 -30.65 17.80 -29.28
N LYS A 297 -29.37 17.51 -29.57
CA LYS A 297 -28.96 16.78 -30.80
C LYS A 297 -29.60 15.40 -30.91
N ARG A 298 -29.91 14.77 -29.77
CA ARG A 298 -30.53 13.44 -29.66
C ARG A 298 -32.01 13.49 -29.28
N ALA A 299 -32.69 14.63 -29.50
CA ALA A 299 -34.06 14.81 -29.03
C ALA A 299 -35.04 13.74 -29.53
N LYS A 300 -34.78 13.17 -30.72
CA LYS A 300 -35.55 12.04 -31.29
C LYS A 300 -35.50 10.77 -30.43
N GLU A 301 -34.39 10.49 -29.77
CA GLU A 301 -34.26 9.35 -28.83
C GLU A 301 -35.22 9.50 -27.64
N TYR A 302 -35.64 10.73 -27.34
CA TYR A 302 -36.57 11.07 -26.27
C TYR A 302 -38.00 11.32 -26.79
N GLY A 303 -38.29 11.01 -28.06
CA GLY A 303 -39.63 11.15 -28.65
C GLY A 303 -39.96 12.55 -29.17
N PHE A 304 -39.02 13.50 -29.16
CA PHE A 304 -39.24 14.82 -29.77
C PHE A 304 -38.96 14.77 -31.27
N LYS A 305 -39.84 15.35 -32.09
CA LYS A 305 -39.67 15.39 -33.55
C LYS A 305 -38.48 16.24 -33.99
N SER A 306 -38.28 17.38 -33.33
CA SER A 306 -37.17 18.32 -33.55
C SER A 306 -36.91 19.14 -32.30
N ALA A 307 -35.69 19.65 -32.17
CA ALA A 307 -35.29 20.64 -31.17
C ALA A 307 -34.16 21.48 -31.77
N HIS A 308 -34.24 22.81 -31.64
CA HIS A 308 -33.25 23.76 -32.13
C HIS A 308 -32.74 24.60 -30.98
N VAL A 309 -31.45 24.96 -31.02
CA VAL A 309 -30.80 25.78 -30.00
C VAL A 309 -29.75 26.66 -30.63
N GLU A 310 -29.77 27.93 -30.25
CA GLU A 310 -28.76 28.93 -30.61
C GLU A 310 -28.04 29.35 -29.33
N PHE A 311 -26.72 29.49 -29.41
CA PHE A 311 -25.91 29.91 -28.27
C PHE A 311 -24.69 30.70 -28.74
N ASP A 312 -24.28 31.67 -27.93
CA ASP A 312 -22.96 32.27 -28.01
C ASP A 312 -22.02 31.56 -27.02
N PHE A 313 -20.83 31.17 -27.48
CA PHE A 313 -19.83 30.55 -26.61
C PHE A 313 -19.35 31.50 -25.50
N ALA A 314 -19.30 32.80 -25.76
CA ALA A 314 -18.96 33.80 -24.77
C ALA A 314 -19.97 33.79 -23.60
N ASP A 315 -21.26 33.61 -23.89
CA ASP A 315 -22.31 33.51 -22.86
C ASP A 315 -22.19 32.22 -22.02
N ILE A 316 -21.79 31.11 -22.65
CA ILE A 316 -21.49 29.86 -21.93
C ILE A 316 -20.33 30.06 -20.96
N MET A 317 -19.27 30.71 -21.42
CA MET A 317 -18.09 30.99 -20.59
C MET A 317 -18.41 32.03 -19.51
N ALA A 318 -19.23 33.03 -19.79
CA ALA A 318 -19.73 33.96 -18.78
C ALA A 318 -20.54 33.22 -17.69
N ARG A 319 -21.36 32.22 -18.07
CA ARG A 319 -22.05 31.35 -17.10
C ARG A 319 -21.05 30.57 -16.24
N VAL A 320 -19.99 30.00 -16.82
CA VAL A 320 -18.95 29.30 -16.06
C VAL A 320 -18.36 30.22 -14.98
N HIS A 321 -17.97 31.44 -15.35
CA HIS A 321 -17.45 32.42 -14.40
C HIS A 321 -18.47 32.84 -13.33
N ARG A 322 -19.77 32.95 -13.67
CA ARG A 322 -20.83 33.21 -12.68
C ARG A 322 -20.95 32.08 -11.65
N VAL A 323 -20.83 30.81 -12.08
CA VAL A 323 -20.87 29.66 -11.18
C VAL A 323 -19.68 29.69 -10.22
N ILE A 324 -18.46 30.00 -10.70
CA ILE A 324 -17.29 30.17 -9.83
C ILE A 324 -17.57 31.26 -8.78
N LYS A 325 -18.02 32.45 -9.21
CA LYS A 325 -18.35 33.57 -8.32
C LYS A 325 -19.43 33.26 -7.28
N THR A 326 -20.33 32.33 -7.59
CA THR A 326 -21.37 31.90 -6.63
C THR A 326 -20.79 31.03 -5.51
N VAL A 327 -19.75 30.24 -5.80
CA VAL A 327 -19.12 29.35 -4.82
C VAL A 327 -18.00 30.05 -4.05
N GLU A 328 -17.29 30.99 -4.68
CA GLU A 328 -16.14 31.72 -4.13
C GLU A 328 -16.32 32.26 -2.69
N PRO A 329 -17.48 32.82 -2.28
CA PRO A 329 -17.68 33.28 -0.90
C PRO A 329 -17.55 32.19 0.17
N HIS A 330 -17.73 30.92 -0.18
CA HIS A 330 -17.59 29.81 0.78
C HIS A 330 -16.14 29.45 1.09
N ASP A 331 -15.23 29.79 0.18
CA ASP A 331 -13.79 29.53 0.32
C ASP A 331 -13.00 30.82 0.62
N SER A 332 -13.69 31.96 0.81
CA SER A 332 -13.04 33.27 0.87
C SER A 332 -12.22 33.51 2.15
N VAL A 333 -11.34 34.52 2.10
CA VAL A 333 -10.57 34.99 3.26
C VAL A 333 -11.50 35.41 4.40
N GLU A 334 -12.59 36.12 4.09
CA GLU A 334 -13.55 36.60 5.08
C GLU A 334 -14.20 35.43 5.83
N ARG A 335 -14.60 34.39 5.10
CA ARG A 335 -15.20 33.19 5.70
C ARG A 335 -14.22 32.50 6.66
N TYR A 336 -12.97 32.32 6.25
CA TYR A 336 -11.96 31.64 7.07
C TYR A 336 -11.51 32.48 8.25
N THR A 337 -11.43 33.80 8.09
CA THR A 337 -11.14 34.73 9.18
C THR A 337 -12.25 34.69 10.24
N GLN A 338 -13.53 34.66 9.85
CA GLN A 338 -14.67 34.49 10.77
C GLN A 338 -14.62 33.16 11.55
N LEU A 339 -13.97 32.14 10.99
CA LEU A 339 -13.78 30.83 11.62
C LEU A 339 -12.56 30.79 12.55
N GLY A 340 -11.82 31.90 12.69
CA GLY A 340 -10.64 32.01 13.55
C GLY A 340 -9.33 31.61 12.89
N VAL A 341 -9.28 31.52 11.56
CA VAL A 341 -8.04 31.28 10.80
C VAL A 341 -7.42 32.61 10.39
N ASP A 342 -6.14 32.79 10.71
CA ASP A 342 -5.35 33.93 10.23
C ASP A 342 -4.92 33.69 8.78
N CYS A 343 -5.48 34.44 7.84
CA CYS A 343 -5.27 34.23 6.41
C CYS A 343 -4.27 35.26 5.87
N ILE A 344 -3.17 34.80 5.28
CA ILE A 344 -2.12 35.65 4.73
C ILE A 344 -1.99 35.37 3.23
N GLN A 345 -2.06 36.43 2.42
CA GLN A 345 -1.75 36.33 1.01
C GLN A 345 -0.24 36.48 0.78
N GLY A 346 0.38 35.50 0.13
CA GLY A 346 1.80 35.51 -0.20
C GLY A 346 2.38 34.12 -0.47
N GLU A 347 3.61 34.08 -0.98
CA GLU A 347 4.32 32.83 -1.19
C GLU A 347 5.08 32.39 0.07
N ALA A 348 4.80 31.19 0.54
CA ALA A 348 5.41 30.63 1.73
C ALA A 348 6.71 29.87 1.41
N THR A 349 7.75 30.10 2.20
CA THR A 349 9.00 29.34 2.17
C THR A 349 9.26 28.69 3.52
N ILE A 350 9.40 27.36 3.56
CA ILE A 350 9.81 26.64 4.77
C ILE A 350 11.32 26.83 4.95
N ILE A 351 11.71 27.55 5.99
CA ILE A 351 13.12 27.85 6.28
C ILE A 351 13.71 26.91 7.33
N SER A 352 12.86 26.34 8.18
CA SER A 352 13.21 25.33 9.17
C SER A 352 11.97 24.50 9.52
N PRO A 353 12.12 23.37 10.23
CA PRO A 353 10.97 22.61 10.73
C PRO A 353 10.03 23.39 11.66
N TYR A 354 10.43 24.59 12.11
CA TYR A 354 9.70 25.40 13.08
C TYR A 354 9.32 26.78 12.56
N HIS A 355 9.76 27.18 11.37
CA HIS A 355 9.51 28.52 10.85
C HIS A 355 9.17 28.50 9.37
N VAL A 356 8.18 29.30 9.01
CA VAL A 356 7.75 29.56 7.63
C VAL A 356 7.84 31.05 7.39
N ARG A 357 8.50 31.44 6.29
CA ARG A 357 8.54 32.82 5.84
C ARG A 357 7.43 33.07 4.82
N VAL A 358 6.75 34.19 4.94
CA VAL A 358 5.80 34.71 3.94
C VAL A 358 5.97 36.21 3.86
N ASN A 359 6.15 36.75 2.64
CA ASN A 359 6.54 38.14 2.44
C ASN A 359 7.80 38.46 3.30
N ASP A 360 7.77 39.54 4.08
CA ASP A 360 8.85 39.93 4.99
C ASP A 360 8.69 39.38 6.42
N GLN A 361 7.71 38.52 6.66
CA GLN A 361 7.39 37.98 7.99
C GLN A 361 7.87 36.54 8.14
N GLU A 362 8.38 36.21 9.33
CA GLU A 362 8.75 34.86 9.73
C GLU A 362 7.81 34.40 10.85
N ILE A 363 7.14 33.27 10.62
CA ILE A 363 6.10 32.74 11.51
C ILE A 363 6.60 31.44 12.11
N SER A 364 6.74 31.42 13.44
CA SER A 364 7.09 30.20 14.17
C SER A 364 5.86 29.31 14.40
N THR A 365 6.00 28.01 14.12
CA THR A 365 4.90 27.03 14.24
C THR A 365 5.36 25.68 14.76
N ARG A 366 4.43 24.96 15.41
CA ARG A 366 4.63 23.57 15.86
C ARG A 366 4.52 22.57 14.72
N ASN A 367 3.63 22.84 13.76
CA ASN A 367 3.32 21.95 12.66
C ASN A 367 3.15 22.74 11.37
N ILE A 368 3.52 22.12 10.24
CA ILE A 368 3.36 22.68 8.90
C ILE A 368 2.60 21.65 8.05
N ILE A 369 1.51 22.07 7.43
CA ILE A 369 0.82 21.30 6.39
C ILE A 369 1.18 21.90 5.03
N ILE A 370 1.74 21.07 4.16
CA ILE A 370 2.02 21.42 2.76
C ILE A 370 0.83 20.97 1.93
N ALA A 371 -0.02 21.91 1.55
CA ALA A 371 -1.21 21.72 0.72
C ALA A 371 -1.11 22.52 -0.60
N SER A 372 0.08 22.56 -1.19
CA SER A 372 0.44 23.40 -2.35
C SER A 372 -0.20 22.99 -3.68
N GLY A 373 -1.03 21.94 -3.71
CA GLY A 373 -1.69 21.46 -4.92
C GLY A 373 -0.74 20.86 -5.97
N GLY A 374 -1.21 20.85 -7.22
CA GLY A 374 -0.44 20.43 -8.40
C GLY A 374 -0.29 21.58 -9.39
N ARG A 375 0.34 21.30 -10.52
CA ARG A 375 0.35 22.21 -11.68
C ARG A 375 0.33 21.40 -12.98
N PRO A 376 -0.25 21.93 -14.07
CA PRO A 376 -0.22 21.27 -15.36
C PRO A 376 1.21 21.02 -15.82
N PHE A 377 1.45 19.83 -16.37
CA PHE A 377 2.71 19.50 -17.03
C PHE A 377 2.59 19.83 -18.52
N VAL A 378 3.53 20.63 -19.04
CA VAL A 378 3.63 20.96 -20.46
C VAL A 378 4.83 20.21 -21.04
N PRO A 379 4.66 19.34 -22.05
CA PRO A 379 5.75 18.61 -22.65
C PRO A 379 6.65 19.53 -23.49
N ALA A 380 7.96 19.28 -23.48
CA ALA A 380 8.91 20.00 -24.32
C ALA A 380 8.82 19.53 -25.78
N LEU A 381 7.85 20.07 -26.52
CA LEU A 381 7.65 19.81 -27.94
C LEU A 381 8.14 21.00 -28.78
N PRO A 382 8.93 20.79 -29.85
CA PRO A 382 9.36 21.88 -30.72
C PRO A 382 8.14 22.64 -31.29
N GLY A 383 8.15 23.97 -31.22
CA GLY A 383 7.07 24.81 -31.75
C GLY A 383 5.89 25.05 -30.80
N LEU A 384 5.81 24.36 -29.65
CA LEU A 384 4.63 24.41 -28.79
C LEU A 384 4.45 25.77 -28.10
N GLU A 385 5.55 26.39 -27.65
CA GLU A 385 5.50 27.70 -27.02
C GLU A 385 5.15 28.78 -28.04
N GLU A 386 5.69 28.69 -29.26
CA GLU A 386 5.51 29.64 -30.34
C GLU A 386 4.07 29.68 -30.87
N VAL A 387 3.39 28.53 -30.90
CA VAL A 387 1.98 28.44 -31.33
C VAL A 387 1.01 28.96 -30.26
N GLY A 388 1.47 29.00 -28.99
CA GLY A 388 0.62 29.26 -27.84
C GLY A 388 -0.26 28.04 -27.50
N TYR A 389 -0.46 27.80 -26.21
CA TYR A 389 -1.24 26.67 -25.73
C TYR A 389 -2.11 27.05 -24.54
N TYR A 390 -3.16 26.27 -24.34
CA TYR A 390 -3.96 26.30 -23.13
C TYR A 390 -3.65 25.09 -22.26
N THR A 391 -3.72 25.28 -20.96
CA THR A 391 -3.64 24.21 -19.96
C THR A 391 -5.00 24.09 -19.25
N SER A 392 -5.13 23.12 -18.36
CA SER A 392 -6.29 23.08 -17.45
C SER A 392 -6.42 24.33 -16.59
N ASP A 393 -5.37 25.15 -16.45
CA ASP A 393 -5.43 26.38 -15.67
C ASP A 393 -5.94 27.55 -16.50
N THR A 394 -5.63 27.57 -17.80
CA THR A 394 -5.83 28.75 -18.67
C THR A 394 -6.98 28.61 -19.66
N ILE A 395 -7.46 27.40 -19.95
CA ILE A 395 -8.53 27.15 -20.95
C ILE A 395 -9.83 27.92 -20.65
N TRP A 396 -10.08 28.25 -19.39
CA TRP A 396 -11.27 28.96 -18.94
C TRP A 396 -11.34 30.42 -19.37
N THR A 397 -10.23 30.96 -19.88
CA THR A 397 -10.15 32.35 -20.39
C THR A 397 -10.68 32.50 -21.82
N LEU A 398 -10.96 31.39 -22.51
CA LEU A 398 -11.51 31.43 -23.86
C LEU A 398 -12.88 32.11 -23.87
N SER A 399 -13.06 33.04 -24.82
CA SER A 399 -14.34 33.67 -25.14
C SER A 399 -14.89 33.26 -26.50
N ILE A 400 -14.04 32.74 -27.38
CA ILE A 400 -14.38 32.31 -28.74
C ILE A 400 -14.21 30.79 -28.81
N LEU A 401 -15.21 30.10 -29.36
CA LEU A 401 -15.12 28.67 -29.62
C LEU A 401 -14.10 28.42 -30.73
N PRO A 402 -13.01 27.66 -30.48
CA PRO A 402 -12.06 27.33 -31.53
C PRO A 402 -12.74 26.45 -32.58
N LYS A 403 -12.54 26.76 -33.87
CA LYS A 403 -13.03 25.90 -34.96
C LYS A 403 -12.41 24.50 -34.90
N ARG A 404 -11.13 24.42 -34.54
CA ARG A 404 -10.35 23.19 -34.38
C ARG A 404 -9.57 23.23 -33.08
N LEU A 405 -9.58 22.14 -32.33
CA LEU A 405 -8.89 22.04 -31.03
C LEU A 405 -8.10 20.74 -30.96
N VAL A 406 -6.80 20.84 -30.66
CA VAL A 406 -5.98 19.67 -30.32
C VAL A 406 -5.91 19.54 -28.80
N VAL A 407 -6.27 18.36 -28.28
CA VAL A 407 -6.14 18.01 -26.85
C VAL A 407 -5.00 17.02 -26.69
N LEU A 408 -3.88 17.48 -26.12
CA LEU A 408 -2.73 16.64 -25.82
C LEU A 408 -2.92 15.96 -24.45
N GLY A 409 -3.38 14.71 -24.47
CA GLY A 409 -3.56 13.86 -23.30
C GLY A 409 -4.88 13.09 -23.28
N GLY A 410 -4.80 11.78 -23.09
CA GLY A 410 -5.93 10.85 -22.98
C GLY A 410 -6.40 10.59 -21.56
N GLY A 411 -6.05 11.42 -20.58
CA GLY A 411 -6.52 11.30 -19.21
C GLY A 411 -7.94 11.86 -19.02
N PRO A 412 -8.54 11.71 -17.82
CA PRO A 412 -9.90 12.20 -17.53
C PRO A 412 -10.12 13.67 -17.91
N ILE A 413 -9.18 14.56 -17.56
CA ILE A 413 -9.25 16.00 -17.89
C ILE A 413 -9.31 16.21 -19.41
N GLY A 414 -8.44 15.53 -20.16
CA GLY A 414 -8.40 15.64 -21.62
C GLY A 414 -9.69 15.13 -22.26
N CYS A 415 -10.21 13.99 -21.81
CA CYS A 415 -11.47 13.43 -22.32
C CYS A 415 -12.67 14.33 -22.01
N GLU A 416 -12.73 14.93 -20.81
CA GLU A 416 -13.78 15.87 -20.43
C GLU A 416 -13.78 17.12 -21.32
N LEU A 417 -12.62 17.75 -21.51
CA LEU A 417 -12.48 18.92 -22.36
C LEU A 417 -12.78 18.56 -23.83
N ALA A 418 -12.22 17.46 -24.33
CA ALA A 418 -12.46 17.01 -25.70
C ALA A 418 -13.96 16.83 -25.98
N GLN A 419 -14.66 16.13 -25.09
CA GLN A 419 -16.11 15.94 -25.22
C GLN A 419 -16.88 17.26 -25.13
N ALA A 420 -16.50 18.16 -24.21
CA ALA A 420 -17.19 19.43 -24.05
C ALA A 420 -17.11 20.27 -25.33
N PHE A 421 -15.90 20.50 -25.84
CA PHE A 421 -15.67 21.32 -27.03
C PHE A 421 -16.26 20.69 -28.29
N ALA A 422 -16.17 19.37 -28.46
CA ALA A 422 -16.80 18.67 -29.58
C ALA A 422 -18.33 18.84 -29.58
N ARG A 423 -18.96 18.82 -28.40
CA ARG A 423 -20.43 19.02 -28.28
C ARG A 423 -20.86 20.44 -28.65
N PHE A 424 -20.05 21.44 -28.34
CA PHE A 424 -20.24 22.82 -28.80
C PHE A 424 -19.98 22.99 -30.31
N GLY A 425 -19.36 22.00 -30.97
CA GLY A 425 -19.17 22.00 -32.43
C GLY A 425 -17.75 22.32 -32.90
N ALA A 426 -16.77 22.36 -31.99
CA ALA A 426 -15.36 22.38 -32.40
C ALA A 426 -14.97 21.02 -33.00
N GLU A 427 -14.12 21.02 -34.03
CA GLU A 427 -13.46 19.82 -34.52
C GLU A 427 -12.31 19.46 -33.58
N VAL A 428 -12.46 18.39 -32.80
CA VAL A 428 -11.51 18.04 -31.73
C VAL A 428 -10.63 16.86 -32.12
N PHE A 429 -9.32 17.01 -31.97
CA PHE A 429 -8.33 15.96 -32.14
C PHE A 429 -7.69 15.65 -30.79
N GLN A 430 -7.93 14.46 -30.24
CA GLN A 430 -7.32 14.03 -28.99
C GLN A 430 -6.11 13.14 -29.27
N ILE A 431 -4.94 13.54 -28.79
CA ILE A 431 -3.67 12.84 -28.99
C ILE A 431 -3.21 12.28 -27.65
N GLN A 432 -2.88 10.99 -27.61
CA GLN A 432 -2.39 10.31 -26.42
C GLN A 432 -1.20 9.42 -26.78
N ARG A 433 -0.21 9.36 -25.88
CA ARG A 433 0.99 8.52 -26.08
C ARG A 433 0.73 7.02 -25.90
N ALA A 434 -0.20 6.66 -25.02
CA ALA A 434 -0.57 5.27 -24.78
C ALA A 434 -1.53 4.74 -25.87
N SER A 435 -1.70 3.42 -25.92
CA SER A 435 -2.60 2.77 -26.90
C SER A 435 -4.08 3.10 -26.69
N HIS A 436 -4.48 3.50 -25.49
CA HIS A 436 -5.86 3.87 -25.16
C HIS A 436 -5.92 5.18 -24.36
N ILE A 437 -7.10 5.82 -24.39
CA ILE A 437 -7.46 6.85 -23.40
C ILE A 437 -7.84 6.17 -22.07
N LEU A 438 -7.81 6.92 -20.97
CA LEU A 438 -8.23 6.45 -19.64
C LEU A 438 -7.52 5.17 -19.16
N VAL A 439 -6.22 5.01 -19.48
CA VAL A 439 -5.40 3.80 -19.21
C VAL A 439 -5.34 3.28 -17.76
N ARG A 440 -5.91 4.02 -16.80
CA ARG A 440 -5.99 3.62 -15.39
C ARG A 440 -7.32 2.94 -15.04
N GLU A 441 -8.29 2.97 -15.96
CA GLU A 441 -9.60 2.37 -15.80
C GLU A 441 -9.62 0.93 -16.33
N ASP A 442 -10.69 0.18 -16.01
CA ASP A 442 -10.89 -1.17 -16.49
C ASP A 442 -11.12 -1.21 -18.02
N ALA A 443 -10.73 -2.32 -18.65
CA ALA A 443 -10.72 -2.44 -20.11
C ALA A 443 -12.11 -2.25 -20.75
N ASP A 444 -13.15 -2.77 -20.11
CA ASP A 444 -14.54 -2.62 -20.56
C ASP A 444 -15.01 -1.16 -20.51
N VAL A 445 -14.59 -0.39 -19.50
CA VAL A 445 -14.86 1.05 -19.41
C VAL A 445 -14.14 1.81 -20.52
N ILE A 446 -12.87 1.47 -20.77
CA ILE A 446 -12.06 2.08 -21.84
C ILE A 446 -12.74 1.87 -23.19
N ASP A 447 -13.12 0.63 -23.51
CA ASP A 447 -13.74 0.28 -24.80
C ASP A 447 -15.04 1.04 -25.04
N ILE A 448 -15.90 1.13 -24.02
CA ILE A 448 -17.17 1.88 -24.10
C ILE A 448 -16.89 3.35 -24.39
N VAL A 449 -15.96 3.99 -23.67
CA VAL A 449 -15.67 5.42 -23.86
C VAL A 449 -15.02 5.67 -25.21
N GLN A 450 -14.07 4.84 -25.64
CA GLN A 450 -13.42 4.98 -26.95
C GLN A 450 -14.42 4.86 -28.10
N THR A 451 -15.37 3.92 -28.02
CA THR A 451 -16.42 3.75 -29.03
C THR A 451 -17.31 5.00 -29.15
N GLN A 452 -17.50 5.76 -28.05
CA GLN A 452 -18.27 7.02 -28.08
C GLN A 452 -17.46 8.22 -28.59
N PHE A 453 -16.13 8.11 -28.65
CA PHE A 453 -15.21 9.16 -29.08
C PHE A 453 -14.76 8.99 -30.54
N ALA A 454 -14.82 7.76 -31.07
CA ALA A 454 -14.67 7.43 -32.48
C ALA A 454 -15.94 7.85 -33.25
#